data_AF-A0A6N7LK26-F1
#
_entry.id   AF-A0A6N7LK26-F1
#
_cell.length_a   1.000
_cell.length_b   1.000
_cell.length_c   1.000
_cell.angle_alpha   90.00
_cell.angle_beta   90.00
_cell.angle_gamma   90.00
#
_symmetry.space_group_name_H-M   'P 1'
#
loop_
_entity.id
_entity.type
_entity.pdbx_description
1 polymer ?
#
loop_
_entity_poly.entity_id
_entity_poly.type
_entity_poly.pdbx_seq_one_letter_code
_entity_poly.pdbx_strand_id
1 'polypeptide(L)'
;MHVQNVIEITQTDGLLPAAVIITAYRASRYGLVVFVLNDVAPAAIDVILDPVVSTMPLSIPGVLYVHMSDEARVCQAVTSAETVYAATEAFRNLAVGYGAPPGNIRSVLTSELWPRKRVRLTSSGEARGLPPMRPAPTRAVLYRACRTRLRDGEIARA
;
A
#
# COMPACT_ATOMS: atom_id res chain seq x y z
N MET A 1 -10.08 5.45 13.41
CA MET A 1 -8.93 4.61 13.05
C MET A 1 -7.70 5.45 13.30
N HIS A 2 -6.74 5.01 14.12
CA HIS A 2 -5.50 5.76 14.33
C HIS A 2 -4.50 5.37 13.25
N VAL A 3 -4.00 6.34 12.48
CA VAL A 3 -3.06 6.09 11.38
C VAL A 3 -1.72 6.70 11.75
N GLN A 4 -0.67 5.89 11.74
CA GLN A 4 0.67 6.41 12.03
C GLN A 4 1.21 7.15 10.81
N ASN A 5 1.18 6.50 9.64
CA ASN A 5 1.73 7.06 8.42
C ASN A 5 0.76 6.88 7.26
N VAL A 6 0.51 7.96 6.52
CA VAL A 6 -0.09 7.91 5.19
C VAL A 6 1.02 8.16 4.18
N ILE A 7 1.15 7.30 3.19
CA ILE A 7 2.22 7.39 2.20
C ILE A 7 1.60 7.28 0.81
N GLU A 8 1.80 8.30 -0.01
CA GLU A 8 1.48 8.24 -1.42
C GLU A 8 2.46 7.31 -2.13
N ILE A 9 1.90 6.33 -2.84
CA ILE A 9 2.62 5.44 -3.74
C ILE A 9 2.21 5.78 -5.16
N THR A 10 3.16 6.33 -5.92
CA THR A 10 3.02 6.63 -7.34
C THR A 10 4.20 6.04 -8.10
N GLN A 11 4.04 5.87 -9.41
CA GLN A 11 5.15 5.49 -10.29
C GLN A 11 5.93 6.73 -10.72
N THR A 12 7.25 6.59 -10.84
CA THR A 12 8.11 7.57 -11.49
C THR A 12 8.89 6.86 -12.59
N ASP A 13 8.75 7.31 -13.84
CA ASP A 13 9.34 6.65 -15.01
C ASP A 13 8.96 5.16 -15.14
N GLY A 14 7.71 4.82 -14.79
CA GLY A 14 7.20 3.45 -14.78
C GLY A 14 7.73 2.57 -13.64
N LEU A 15 8.44 3.15 -12.66
CA LEU A 15 9.02 2.43 -11.53
C LEU A 15 8.32 2.75 -10.23
N LEU A 16 8.06 1.72 -9.44
CA LEU A 16 7.56 1.86 -8.07
C LEU A 16 8.71 2.13 -7.08
N PRO A 17 8.45 2.92 -6.02
CA PRO A 17 9.44 3.24 -5.00
C PRO A 17 9.58 2.05 -4.02
N ALA A 18 10.16 0.94 -4.49
CA ALA A 18 10.21 -0.32 -3.76
C ALA A 18 10.81 -0.19 -2.35
N ALA A 19 11.89 0.58 -2.18
CA ALA A 19 12.49 0.78 -0.86
C ALA A 19 11.57 1.54 0.11
N VAL A 20 10.74 2.46 -0.39
CA VAL A 20 9.73 3.17 0.41
C VAL A 20 8.66 2.20 0.86
N ILE A 21 8.12 1.42 -0.09
CA ILE A 21 7.11 0.38 0.15
C ILE A 21 7.60 -0.60 1.23
N ILE A 22 8.82 -1.12 1.10
CA ILE A 22 9.41 -2.08 2.05
C ILE A 22 9.63 -1.44 3.42
N THR A 23 10.18 -0.22 3.46
CA THR A 23 10.47 0.48 4.73
C THR A 23 9.18 0.78 5.48
N ALA A 24 8.17 1.24 4.77
CA ALA A 24 6.86 1.53 5.34
C ALA A 24 6.13 0.27 5.81
N TYR A 25 6.21 -0.82 5.06
CA TYR A 25 5.69 -2.11 5.51
C TYR A 25 6.40 -2.60 6.78
N ARG A 26 7.72 -2.43 6.89
CA ARG A 26 8.46 -2.72 8.13
C ARG A 26 8.03 -1.81 9.29
N ALA A 27 7.81 -0.52 9.02
CA ALA A 27 7.33 0.44 10.01
C ALA A 27 5.92 0.09 10.52
N SER A 28 5.11 -0.61 9.72
CA SER A 28 3.77 -1.05 10.11
C SER A 28 3.71 -1.94 11.35
N ARG A 29 4.87 -2.46 11.79
CA ARG A 29 4.98 -3.17 13.07
C ARG A 29 4.71 -2.29 14.30
N TYR A 30 4.81 -0.97 14.16
CA TYR A 30 4.65 -0.01 15.26
C TYR A 30 3.29 0.72 15.21
N GLY A 31 2.56 0.59 14.11
CA GLY A 31 1.30 1.30 13.90
C GLY A 31 0.76 1.06 12.50
N LEU A 32 -0.50 1.42 12.28
CA LEU A 32 -1.13 1.25 10.99
C LEU A 32 -0.55 2.23 9.96
N VAL A 33 -0.15 1.70 8.81
CA VAL A 33 0.36 2.47 7.67
C VAL A 33 -0.64 2.36 6.52
N VAL A 34 -0.96 3.49 5.89
CA VAL A 34 -1.85 3.54 4.73
C VAL A 34 -1.04 3.89 3.49
N PHE A 35 -1.17 3.06 2.45
CA PHE A 35 -0.69 3.37 1.11
C PHE A 35 -1.82 3.97 0.30
N VAL A 36 -1.65 5.24 -0.10
CA VAL A 36 -2.54 5.89 -1.07
C VAL A 36 -2.00 5.60 -2.47
N LEU A 37 -2.75 4.82 -3.23
CA LEU A 37 -2.36 4.33 -4.54
C LEU A 37 -2.76 5.33 -5.62
N ASN A 38 -1.79 6.03 -6.18
CA ASN A 38 -1.97 6.97 -7.28
C ASN A 38 -1.60 6.29 -8.60
N ASP A 39 -2.61 5.81 -9.31
CA ASP A 39 -2.48 5.00 -10.54
C ASP A 39 -1.61 3.72 -10.39
N VAL A 40 -1.56 3.18 -9.18
CA VAL A 40 -0.85 1.94 -8.85
C VAL A 40 -1.84 0.81 -8.55
N ALA A 41 -1.66 -0.33 -9.21
CA ALA A 41 -2.40 -1.54 -8.90
C ALA A 41 -1.88 -2.17 -7.59
N PRO A 42 -2.76 -2.59 -6.66
CA PRO A 42 -2.39 -3.34 -5.45
C PRO A 42 -1.41 -4.49 -5.70
N ALA A 43 -1.67 -5.29 -6.75
CA ALA A 43 -0.85 -6.45 -7.10
C ALA A 43 0.62 -6.08 -7.39
N ALA A 44 0.90 -4.88 -7.90
CA ALA A 44 2.27 -4.44 -8.15
C ALA A 44 3.03 -4.13 -6.85
N ILE A 45 2.32 -3.74 -5.79
CA ILE A 45 2.88 -3.57 -4.45
C ILE A 45 3.10 -4.94 -3.80
N ASP A 46 2.14 -5.85 -3.94
CA ASP A 46 2.24 -7.20 -3.39
C ASP A 46 3.48 -7.93 -3.91
N VAL A 47 3.79 -7.81 -5.21
CA VAL A 47 5.04 -8.36 -5.79
C VAL A 47 6.31 -7.85 -5.09
N ILE A 48 6.31 -6.59 -4.64
CA ILE A 48 7.43 -6.00 -3.90
C ILE A 48 7.46 -6.51 -2.44
N LEU A 49 6.29 -6.73 -1.85
CA LEU A 49 6.13 -7.10 -0.45
C LEU A 49 6.25 -8.60 -0.19
N ASP A 50 5.86 -9.48 -1.11
CA ASP A 50 5.91 -10.94 -0.99
C ASP A 50 7.22 -11.48 -0.37
N PRO A 51 8.43 -11.08 -0.84
CA PRO A 51 9.68 -11.57 -0.26
C PRO A 51 9.96 -11.02 1.15
N VAL A 52 9.28 -9.94 1.57
CA VAL A 52 9.44 -9.29 2.87
C VAL A 52 8.40 -9.76 3.88
N VAL A 53 7.18 -10.04 3.43
CA VAL A 53 6.05 -10.48 4.27
C VAL A 53 6.44 -11.72 5.08
N SER A 54 7.12 -12.70 4.47
CA SER A 54 7.58 -13.92 5.15
C SER A 54 8.62 -13.69 6.26
N THR A 55 9.24 -12.51 6.29
CA THR A 55 10.31 -12.16 7.25
C THR A 55 9.79 -11.40 8.48
N MET A 56 8.49 -11.11 8.53
CA MET A 56 7.87 -10.27 9.56
C MET A 56 6.99 -11.09 10.52
N PRO A 57 6.82 -10.65 11.77
CA PRO A 57 5.87 -11.27 12.69
C PRO A 57 4.44 -11.21 12.16
N LEU A 58 3.65 -12.25 12.40
CA LEU A 58 2.23 -12.31 11.98
C LEU A 58 1.32 -11.35 12.76
N SER A 59 1.82 -10.76 13.85
CA SER A 59 1.07 -9.88 14.74
C SER A 59 1.13 -8.40 14.38
N ILE A 60 1.71 -8.05 13.22
CA ILE A 60 1.78 -6.64 12.81
C ILE A 60 0.39 -6.13 12.36
N PRO A 61 0.07 -4.85 12.63
CA PRO A 61 -1.10 -4.18 12.04
C PRO A 61 -1.14 -4.25 10.51
N GLY A 62 0.03 -4.18 9.86
CA GLY A 62 0.16 -4.25 8.41
C GLY A 62 -0.15 -2.93 7.71
N VAL A 63 -0.36 -3.03 6.39
CA VAL A 63 -0.61 -1.88 5.51
C VAL A 63 -2.04 -1.94 4.96
N LEU A 64 -2.69 -0.78 4.87
CA LEU A 64 -3.97 -0.65 4.20
C LEU A 64 -3.77 0.02 2.84
N TYR A 65 -4.30 -0.57 1.78
CA TYR A 65 -4.32 0.06 0.45
C TYR A 65 -5.60 0.88 0.27
N VAL A 66 -5.44 2.13 -0.14
CA VAL A 66 -6.53 3.04 -0.46
C VAL A 66 -6.25 3.62 -1.84
N HIS A 67 -7.19 3.47 -2.78
CA HIS A 67 -7.06 4.13 -4.08
C HIS A 67 -7.22 5.63 -3.91
N MET A 68 -6.41 6.42 -4.62
CA MET A 68 -6.48 7.88 -4.57
C MET A 68 -7.85 8.43 -4.98
N SER A 69 -8.59 7.70 -5.81
CA SER A 69 -9.96 8.04 -6.22
C SER A 69 -11.03 7.82 -5.13
N ASP A 70 -10.72 7.09 -4.06
CA ASP A 70 -11.63 6.92 -2.91
C ASP A 70 -11.43 8.10 -1.93
N GLU A 71 -11.93 9.27 -2.32
CA GLU A 71 -11.74 10.52 -1.59
C GLU A 71 -12.14 10.42 -0.11
N ALA A 72 -13.23 9.69 0.19
CA ALA A 72 -13.71 9.53 1.56
C ALA A 72 -12.68 8.78 2.42
N ARG A 73 -12.12 7.69 1.90
CA ARG A 73 -11.08 6.93 2.62
C ARG A 73 -9.76 7.67 2.68
N VAL A 74 -9.38 8.39 1.62
CA VAL A 74 -8.16 9.20 1.62
C VAL A 74 -8.27 10.31 2.67
N CYS A 75 -9.39 11.05 2.67
CA CYS A 75 -9.66 12.10 3.65
C CYS A 75 -9.62 11.55 5.08
N GLN A 76 -10.29 10.42 5.34
CA GLN A 76 -10.27 9.77 6.65
C GLN A 76 -8.85 9.37 7.07
N ALA A 77 -8.06 8.79 6.15
CA ALA A 77 -6.70 8.37 6.44
C ALA A 77 -5.80 9.56 6.76
N VAL A 78 -5.88 10.62 5.95
CA VAL A 78 -5.08 11.85 6.09
C VAL A 78 -5.39 12.59 7.39
N THR A 79 -6.68 12.76 7.70
CA THR A 79 -7.13 13.47 8.93
C THR A 79 -6.73 12.74 10.20
N SER A 80 -6.59 11.42 10.14
CA SER A 80 -6.22 10.58 11.29
C SER A 80 -4.72 10.27 11.35
N ALA A 81 -3.92 10.82 10.43
CA ALA A 81 -2.50 10.50 10.29
C ALA A 81 -1.61 11.35 11.20
N GLU A 82 -0.64 10.72 11.87
CA GLU A 82 0.44 11.46 12.54
C GLU A 82 1.34 12.12 11.51
N THR A 83 1.74 11.39 10.47
CA THR A 83 2.59 11.90 9.38
C THR A 83 2.05 11.52 8.00
N VAL A 84 2.11 12.45 7.06
CA VAL A 84 1.73 12.25 5.65
C VAL A 84 2.96 12.40 4.77
N TYR A 85 3.26 11.42 3.93
CA TYR A 85 4.33 11.47 2.95
C TYR A 85 3.73 11.59 1.55
N ALA A 86 3.93 12.75 0.92
CA ALA A 86 3.46 13.06 -0.42
C ALA A 86 4.61 12.93 -1.44
N ALA A 87 4.37 12.22 -2.54
CA ALA A 87 5.25 12.12 -3.69
C ALA A 87 4.96 13.20 -4.73
N THR A 88 3.69 13.58 -4.89
CA THR A 88 3.22 14.55 -5.88
C THR A 88 2.70 15.82 -5.23
N GLU A 89 2.71 16.93 -5.97
CA GLU A 89 2.05 18.17 -5.53
C GLU A 89 0.53 18.01 -5.47
N ALA A 90 -0.06 17.21 -6.36
CA ALA A 90 -1.49 16.93 -6.37
C ALA A 90 -1.95 16.32 -5.03
N PHE A 91 -1.27 15.28 -4.55
CA PHE A 91 -1.61 14.68 -3.27
C PHE A 91 -1.27 15.58 -2.08
N ARG A 92 -0.19 16.37 -2.16
CA ARG A 92 0.12 17.39 -1.14
C ARG A 92 -1.03 18.38 -0.98
N ASN A 93 -1.57 18.90 -2.09
CA ASN A 93 -2.67 19.84 -2.09
C ASN A 93 -3.95 19.21 -1.54
N LEU A 94 -4.24 17.96 -1.91
CA LEU A 94 -5.36 17.21 -1.33
C LEU A 94 -5.20 17.04 0.18
N ALA A 95 -4.00 16.67 0.66
CA ALA A 95 -3.76 16.48 2.08
C ALA A 95 -3.96 17.78 2.88
N VAL A 96 -3.48 18.91 2.36
CA VAL A 96 -3.76 20.24 2.94
C VAL A 96 -5.26 20.54 2.92
N GLY A 97 -5.95 20.25 1.80
CA GLY A 97 -7.39 20.45 1.67
C GLY A 97 -8.22 19.61 2.65
N TYR A 98 -7.76 18.41 3.00
CA TYR A 98 -8.37 17.55 4.01
C TYR A 98 -8.01 17.96 5.46
N GLY A 99 -7.14 18.96 5.65
CA GLY A 99 -6.81 19.49 6.97
C GLY A 99 -5.56 18.87 7.61
N ALA A 100 -4.68 18.21 6.86
CA ALA A 100 -3.38 17.80 7.39
C ALA A 100 -2.53 19.04 7.75
N PRO A 101 -1.95 19.10 8.96
CA PRO A 101 -1.07 20.20 9.34
C PRO A 101 0.12 20.28 8.37
N PRO A 102 0.50 21.47 7.86
CA PRO A 102 1.62 21.61 6.92
C PRO A 102 2.94 21.03 7.42
N GLY A 103 3.19 21.09 8.74
CA GLY A 103 4.38 20.50 9.39
C GLY A 103 4.41 18.97 9.38
N ASN A 104 3.28 18.32 9.13
CA ASN A 104 3.15 16.85 9.12
C ASN A 104 3.22 16.28 7.69
N ILE A 105 3.20 17.13 6.66
CA ILE A 105 3.30 16.72 5.26
C ILE A 105 4.75 16.76 4.81
N ARG A 106 5.35 15.59 4.64
CA ARG A 106 6.74 15.40 4.20
C ARG A 106 6.79 14.96 2.75
N SER A 107 7.89 15.25 2.06
CA SER A 107 8.10 14.71 0.72
C SER A 107 8.67 13.30 0.78
N VAL A 108 8.16 12.43 -0.09
CA VAL A 108 8.66 11.08 -0.35
C VAL A 108 10.11 11.12 -0.86
N LEU A 109 10.48 12.17 -1.60
CA LEU A 109 11.79 12.28 -2.28
C LEU A 109 12.91 12.80 -1.37
N THR A 110 12.57 13.56 -0.33
CA THR A 110 13.54 14.20 0.59
C THR A 110 13.59 13.59 1.98
N SER A 111 12.80 12.56 2.26
CA SER A 111 12.92 11.87 3.54
C SER A 111 14.24 11.09 3.57
N GLU A 112 15.19 11.59 4.37
CA GLU A 112 16.50 10.97 4.67
C GLU A 112 16.38 9.54 5.22
N LEU A 113 15.16 9.09 5.52
CA LEU A 113 14.83 7.79 6.09
C LEU A 113 14.79 6.65 5.07
N TRP A 114 14.84 6.92 3.76
CA TRP A 114 14.57 5.89 2.74
C TRP A 114 15.79 5.53 1.87
N PRO A 115 16.27 4.27 1.88
CA PRO A 115 17.33 3.82 0.98
C PRO A 115 16.87 3.95 -0.48
N ARG A 116 17.65 4.58 -1.35
CA ARG A 116 17.32 4.71 -2.78
C ARG A 116 17.58 3.40 -3.54
N LYS A 117 16.80 2.34 -3.31
CA LYS A 117 16.84 1.12 -4.14
C LYS A 117 15.60 1.06 -5.02
N ARG A 118 15.78 1.35 -6.32
CA ARG A 118 14.72 1.27 -7.35
C ARG A 118 14.70 -0.16 -7.90
N VAL A 119 13.52 -0.80 -7.92
CA VAL A 119 13.35 -2.13 -8.51
C VAL A 119 12.70 -1.95 -9.87
N ARG A 120 13.35 -2.48 -10.91
CA ARG A 120 12.84 -2.47 -12.28
C ARG A 120 11.84 -3.62 -12.42
N LEU A 121 10.56 -3.31 -12.64
CA LEU A 121 9.60 -4.32 -13.07
C LEU A 121 9.87 -4.61 -14.54
N THR A 122 10.59 -5.70 -14.83
CA THR A 122 10.81 -6.14 -16.22
C THR A 122 9.57 -6.87 -16.71
N SER A 123 8.95 -6.35 -17.78
CA SER A 123 8.01 -7.14 -18.57
C SER A 123 8.75 -8.34 -19.16
N SER A 124 8.17 -9.51 -18.96
CA SER A 124 8.61 -10.82 -19.47
C SER A 124 9.05 -10.79 -20.93
N GLY A 125 10.24 -11.33 -21.19
CA GLY A 125 10.76 -11.59 -22.54
C GLY A 125 12.23 -12.03 -22.54
N GLU A 126 12.48 -13.27 -22.11
CA GLU A 126 13.48 -14.23 -22.63
C GLU A 126 14.07 -15.14 -21.55
N ALA A 127 14.05 -16.42 -21.90
CA ALA A 127 14.52 -17.55 -21.13
C ALA A 127 16.04 -17.59 -21.04
N ARG A 128 16.57 -18.09 -19.91
CA ARG A 128 17.59 -19.14 -19.86
C ARG A 128 17.91 -19.56 -18.42
N GLY A 129 17.83 -20.87 -18.18
CA GLY A 129 18.68 -21.58 -17.23
C GLY A 129 18.08 -21.89 -15.86
N LEU A 130 17.24 -22.93 -15.78
CA LEU A 130 17.04 -23.71 -14.55
C LEU A 130 18.08 -24.85 -14.49
N PRO A 131 18.53 -25.25 -13.29
CA PRO A 131 18.78 -26.66 -12.99
C PRO A 131 17.82 -27.19 -11.89
N PRO A 132 17.75 -28.52 -11.69
CA PRO A 132 16.48 -29.25 -11.61
C PRO A 132 15.94 -29.58 -10.20
N MET A 133 14.60 -29.69 -10.16
CA MET A 133 13.70 -30.55 -9.37
C MET A 133 14.12 -31.08 -7.98
N ARG A 134 13.17 -30.96 -7.03
CA ARG A 134 12.46 -32.13 -6.46
C ARG A 134 11.02 -31.77 -6.08
N PRO A 135 10.04 -32.69 -6.23
CA PRO A 135 8.62 -32.35 -6.20
C PRO A 135 7.93 -32.66 -4.85
N ALA A 136 6.72 -32.11 -4.75
CA ALA A 136 5.55 -32.53 -3.94
C ALA A 136 5.26 -31.76 -2.62
N PRO A 137 4.01 -31.73 -2.13
CA PRO A 137 2.75 -32.21 -2.73
C PRO A 137 1.68 -31.11 -2.92
N THR A 138 0.85 -31.35 -3.92
CA THR A 138 -0.44 -30.69 -4.16
C THR A 138 -1.34 -30.75 -2.91
N ARG A 139 -1.82 -29.60 -2.43
CA ARG A 139 -3.11 -29.54 -1.74
C ARG A 139 -3.76 -28.18 -1.93
N ALA A 140 -4.88 -28.21 -2.64
CA ALA A 140 -5.73 -27.09 -2.96
C ALA A 140 -6.12 -26.29 -1.72
N VAL A 141 -6.03 -24.96 -1.78
CA VAL A 141 -6.69 -24.07 -0.84
C VAL A 141 -7.77 -23.32 -1.61
N LEU A 142 -9.02 -23.69 -1.28
CA LEU A 142 -10.22 -22.99 -1.70
C LEU A 142 -10.18 -21.55 -1.20
N TYR A 143 -10.24 -20.59 -2.13
CA TYR A 143 -10.60 -19.21 -1.81
C TYR A 143 -12.05 -19.19 -1.34
N ARG A 144 -12.26 -19.05 -0.03
CA ARG A 144 -13.57 -18.71 0.51
C ARG A 144 -13.74 -17.20 0.39
N ALA A 145 -14.39 -16.79 -0.69
CA ALA A 145 -14.90 -15.43 -0.86
C ALA A 145 -15.84 -15.10 0.32
N CYS A 146 -15.46 -14.13 1.14
CA CYS A 146 -16.37 -13.56 2.12
C CYS A 146 -17.20 -12.49 1.42
N ARG A 147 -18.40 -12.87 1.00
CA ARG A 147 -19.41 -11.98 0.43
C ARG A 147 -20.31 -11.44 1.54
N THR A 148 -20.71 -10.18 1.34
CA THR A 148 -21.91 -9.49 1.84
C THR A 148 -21.91 -9.00 3.29
N ARG A 149 -22.21 -7.69 3.44
CA ARG A 149 -23.58 -7.21 3.72
C ARG A 149 -23.76 -5.79 3.17
N LEU A 150 -24.48 -5.68 2.06
CA LEU A 150 -25.27 -4.49 1.73
C LEU A 150 -26.53 -4.55 2.61
N ARG A 151 -26.84 -3.46 3.32
CA ARG A 151 -28.12 -3.29 4.00
C ARG A 151 -29.05 -2.64 2.98
N ASP A 152 -30.02 -3.41 2.51
CA ASP A 152 -31.15 -2.88 1.75
C ASP A 152 -32.21 -2.33 2.69
N GLY A 153 -32.87 -1.29 2.16
CA GLY A 153 -33.79 -0.41 2.85
C GLY A 153 -35.09 -1.05 3.30
N GLU A 154 -35.60 -0.44 4.35
CA GLU A 154 -36.88 -0.69 4.99
C GLU A 154 -37.99 -0.03 4.16
N ILE A 155 -38.87 -0.83 3.53
CA ILE A 155 -40.18 -0.38 3.05
C ILE A 155 -41.24 -1.40 3.46
N ALA A 156 -42.04 -0.95 4.45
CA ALA A 156 -43.45 -1.17 4.75
C ALA A 156 -44.19 -2.42 4.20
N ARG A 157 -44.89 -3.10 5.13
CA ARG A 157 -46.33 -3.40 5.03
C ARG A 157 -46.89 -3.91 6.37
N ALA A 158 -47.86 -3.19 6.92
CA ALA A 158 -49.10 -3.70 7.50
C ALA A 158 -50.10 -2.54 7.60
#